data_AF-A0AAD5K4B7-F1
#
_entry.id   AF-A0AAD5K4B7-F1
#
_cell.length_a   1.000
_cell.length_b   1.000
_cell.length_c   1.000
_cell.angle_alpha   90.00
_cell.angle_beta   90.00
_cell.angle_gamma   90.00
#
_symmetry.space_group_name_H-M   'P 1'
#
loop_
_entity.id
_entity.type
_entity.pdbx_description
1 polymer ?
#
loop_
_entity_poly.entity_id
_entity_poly.type
_entity_poly.pdbx_seq_one_letter_code
_entity_poly.pdbx_strand_id
1 'polypeptide(L)'
;MLRRFGFGRSSSLEAQLAKPNVKLDDLLEDTDQLLQEVHLQNARLISFLRQPAVLSQLVNYIVSERIRGTTTNTVTTTTNGTKPKYTNGTKKSTTHTTTTTTISENNKNGKEENTKKKNNNNNNNEESHVYVACEILAAGVPALMDGLVYSHPELLTVLWALLDQTCKLTPRQMAGFCKVNAILLQRRTGDLVHFIESHQDIVAKWLHHIFAYHGEGVPYLSDLLIALIQCESLPEGNGIGQWLADHGLLTLLVDRLQPHLEPLNHEIAQQMLCDVIFSSHISSPLIAELTSLVTMKRLAGYMLDLTAPHAPNVFICGTGVIRGIRQYCEKIIHNTLEDPTHLFSHALQTFTERLGDLMDLLDSPRSCKAEKDQRLGLERLAILELLMELLYCSSVATGEKGIQLAMEYRQAVIHHNALIRCLDLFFAFPQNNILHNTVYALIRDILLREPVRPIVLTEDKLIIEVLIRGRLMERILDTYDATRQGKEKKPGYIGHLALLSNDIQRALEDIYQPELKEYLHQKEETKVLLERWIAHHDLLCQEMKQKMTYNNEAVFWSVSRYQEHVNL
;
A
#
# COMPACT_ATOMS: atom_id res chain seq x y z
N MET A 1 -27.94 -53.68 19.54
CA MET A 1 -26.85 -54.55 19.07
C MET A 1 -25.58 -53.71 18.96
N LEU A 2 -24.51 -54.21 19.58
CA LEU A 2 -23.09 -53.93 19.38
C LEU A 2 -22.52 -52.50 19.60
N ARG A 3 -21.97 -52.35 20.81
CA ARG A 3 -20.61 -51.84 21.13
C ARG A 3 -19.88 -51.07 20.03
N ARG A 4 -19.62 -49.79 20.29
CA ARG A 4 -18.30 -49.21 20.10
C ARG A 4 -17.95 -48.34 21.31
N PHE A 5 -17.27 -48.97 22.25
CA PHE A 5 -16.53 -48.30 23.31
C PHE A 5 -15.55 -47.30 22.66
N GLY A 6 -15.80 -46.01 22.84
CA GLY A 6 -14.72 -45.02 22.85
C GLY A 6 -14.17 -44.99 24.27
N PHE A 7 -13.29 -45.94 24.61
CA PHE A 7 -12.45 -45.79 25.78
C PHE A 7 -11.69 -44.48 25.62
N GLY A 8 -11.94 -43.53 26.50
CA GLY A 8 -11.04 -42.41 26.71
C GLY A 8 -9.66 -43.01 26.96
N ARG A 9 -8.69 -42.69 26.09
CA ARG A 9 -7.30 -42.71 26.50
C ARG A 9 -7.20 -41.67 27.62
N SER A 10 -7.28 -42.11 28.87
CA SER A 10 -6.72 -41.39 30.01
C SER A 10 -5.29 -41.00 29.62
N SER A 11 -5.07 -39.72 29.43
CA SER A 11 -3.94 -39.18 28.70
C SER A 11 -2.61 -39.53 29.39
N SER A 12 -1.58 -39.84 28.60
CA SER A 12 -0.17 -39.84 29.04
C SER A 12 0.12 -38.59 29.90
N LEU A 13 -0.49 -37.48 29.50
CA LEU A 13 -0.47 -36.18 30.14
C LEU A 13 -1.11 -36.13 31.55
N GLU A 14 -2.26 -36.76 31.78
CA GLU A 14 -2.85 -36.86 33.12
C GLU A 14 -1.99 -37.70 34.08
N ALA A 15 -1.34 -38.75 33.57
CA ALA A 15 -0.40 -39.57 34.33
C ALA A 15 0.93 -38.84 34.62
N GLN A 16 1.38 -37.98 33.70
CA GLN A 16 2.52 -37.09 33.92
C GLN A 16 2.17 -36.01 34.94
N LEU A 17 1.05 -35.30 34.80
CA LEU A 17 0.54 -34.27 35.72
C LEU A 17 0.27 -34.77 37.15
N ALA A 18 0.06 -36.08 37.33
CA ALA A 18 -0.11 -36.71 38.64
C ALA A 18 1.20 -36.88 39.43
N LYS A 19 2.38 -36.68 38.81
CA LYS A 19 3.67 -36.77 39.49
C LYS A 19 3.93 -35.50 40.35
N PRO A 20 4.58 -35.61 41.52
CA PRO A 20 4.76 -34.46 42.42
C PRO A 20 5.77 -33.40 41.96
N ASN A 21 6.60 -33.68 40.94
CA ASN A 21 7.66 -32.78 40.44
C ASN A 21 7.66 -32.74 38.89
N VAL A 22 6.53 -32.38 38.26
CA VAL A 22 6.47 -32.26 36.80
C VAL A 22 7.19 -30.99 36.36
N LYS A 23 8.17 -31.12 35.48
CA LYS A 23 8.78 -29.97 34.80
C LYS A 23 8.01 -29.67 33.52
N LEU A 24 7.94 -28.39 33.15
CA LEU A 24 7.35 -27.98 31.88
C LEU A 24 8.00 -28.69 30.69
N ASP A 25 9.33 -28.91 30.74
CA ASP A 25 10.09 -29.60 29.70
C ASP A 25 9.63 -31.04 29.47
N ASP A 26 9.18 -31.73 30.52
CA ASP A 26 8.69 -33.12 30.41
C ASP A 26 7.33 -33.19 29.70
N LEU A 27 6.58 -32.08 29.69
CA LEU A 27 5.29 -31.96 29.00
C LEU A 27 5.43 -31.46 27.56
N LEU A 28 6.55 -30.80 27.23
CA LEU A 28 6.83 -30.30 25.88
C LEU A 28 7.19 -31.43 24.89
N GLU A 29 7.53 -32.63 25.38
CA GLU A 29 7.81 -33.81 24.54
C GLU A 29 6.58 -34.26 23.72
N ASP A 30 5.37 -34.19 24.28
CA ASP A 30 4.10 -34.57 23.63
C ASP A 30 3.30 -33.32 23.16
N THR A 31 3.94 -32.49 22.32
CA THR A 31 3.43 -31.18 21.87
C THR A 31 1.98 -31.21 21.35
N ASP A 32 1.64 -32.12 20.44
CA ASP A 32 0.31 -32.15 19.82
C ASP A 32 -0.79 -32.47 20.83
N GLN A 33 -0.50 -33.38 21.78
CA GLN A 33 -1.44 -33.76 22.81
C GLN A 33 -1.61 -32.65 23.85
N LEU A 34 -0.52 -31.98 24.22
CA LEU A 34 -0.55 -30.82 25.12
C LEU A 34 -1.43 -29.71 24.55
N LEU A 35 -1.22 -29.32 23.28
CA LEU A 35 -2.01 -28.28 22.64
C LEU A 35 -3.49 -28.66 22.52
N GLN A 36 -3.79 -29.92 22.18
CA GLN A 36 -5.17 -30.40 22.15
C GLN A 36 -5.84 -30.30 23.52
N GLU A 37 -5.16 -30.69 24.59
CA GLU A 37 -5.71 -30.62 25.96
C GLU A 37 -5.84 -29.18 26.49
N VAL A 38 -4.97 -28.26 26.05
CA VAL A 38 -5.13 -26.82 26.32
C VAL A 38 -6.39 -26.28 25.64
N HIS A 39 -6.64 -26.63 24.37
CA HIS A 39 -7.85 -26.23 23.65
C HIS A 39 -9.12 -26.86 24.24
N LEU A 40 -9.03 -28.08 24.76
CA LEU A 40 -10.11 -28.75 25.50
C LEU A 40 -10.29 -28.23 26.93
N GLN A 41 -9.47 -27.27 27.36
CA GLN A 41 -9.50 -26.64 28.68
C GLN A 41 -9.45 -27.65 29.84
N ASN A 42 -8.53 -28.61 29.80
CA ASN A 42 -8.35 -29.55 30.90
C ASN A 42 -7.99 -28.79 32.20
N ALA A 43 -8.87 -28.89 33.22
CA ALA A 43 -8.75 -28.12 34.45
C ALA A 43 -7.42 -28.35 35.20
N ARG A 44 -6.88 -29.58 35.19
CA ARG A 44 -5.60 -29.90 35.83
C ARG A 44 -4.44 -29.26 35.11
N LEU A 45 -4.42 -29.38 33.78
CA LEU A 45 -3.40 -28.77 32.93
C LEU A 45 -3.41 -27.25 33.04
N ILE A 46 -4.59 -26.61 32.98
CA ILE A 46 -4.71 -25.15 33.15
C ILE A 46 -4.20 -24.73 34.52
N SER A 47 -4.54 -25.46 35.59
CA SER A 47 -4.07 -25.13 36.94
C SER A 47 -2.56 -25.22 37.10
N PHE A 48 -1.91 -26.15 36.37
CA PHE A 48 -0.47 -26.27 36.30
C PHE A 48 0.15 -25.13 35.48
N LEU A 49 -0.38 -24.89 34.27
CA LEU A 49 0.11 -23.83 33.37
C LEU A 49 -0.05 -22.43 33.96
N ARG A 50 -1.05 -22.20 34.82
CA ARG A 50 -1.28 -20.92 35.52
C ARG A 50 -0.28 -20.67 36.66
N GLN A 51 0.54 -21.64 37.05
CA GLN A 51 1.50 -21.43 38.13
C GLN A 51 2.53 -20.36 37.73
N PRO A 52 2.92 -19.45 38.65
CA PRO A 52 3.82 -18.33 38.34
C PRO A 52 5.14 -18.77 37.67
N ALA A 53 5.74 -19.85 38.18
CA ALA A 53 6.99 -20.39 37.65
C ALA A 53 6.84 -20.92 36.21
N VAL A 54 5.70 -21.55 35.90
CA VAL A 54 5.42 -22.14 34.58
C VAL A 54 5.09 -21.04 33.58
N LEU A 55 4.24 -20.07 33.94
CA LEU A 55 3.96 -18.90 33.10
C LEU A 55 5.24 -18.10 32.81
N SER A 56 6.09 -17.87 33.82
CA SER A 56 7.36 -17.20 33.63
C SER A 56 8.29 -17.97 32.68
N GLN A 57 8.33 -19.29 32.80
CA GLN A 57 9.13 -20.14 31.91
C GLN A 57 8.63 -20.07 30.45
N LEU A 58 7.31 -20.09 30.23
CA LEU A 58 6.71 -19.93 28.89
C LEU A 58 7.07 -18.58 28.25
N VAL A 59 6.96 -17.48 29.00
CA VAL A 59 7.35 -16.15 28.49
C VAL A 59 8.86 -16.08 28.23
N ASN A 60 9.69 -16.64 29.11
CA ASN A 60 11.14 -16.67 28.93
C ASN A 60 11.56 -17.48 27.70
N TYR A 61 10.82 -18.52 27.31
CA TYR A 61 11.08 -19.23 26.04
C TYR A 61 10.92 -18.32 24.83
N ILE A 62 9.91 -17.44 24.83
CA ILE A 62 9.73 -16.46 23.75
C ILE A 62 10.84 -15.41 23.77
N VAL A 63 11.21 -14.90 24.95
CA VAL A 63 12.15 -13.78 25.07
C VAL A 63 13.62 -14.18 24.84
N SER A 64 14.02 -15.40 25.22
CA SER A 64 15.44 -15.79 25.30
C SER A 64 16.05 -16.34 24.00
N GLU A 65 15.31 -16.36 22.88
CA GLU A 65 15.84 -16.86 21.61
C GLU A 65 17.03 -15.98 21.16
N ARG A 66 18.26 -16.51 21.28
CA ARG A 66 19.48 -15.81 20.86
C ARG A 66 19.61 -15.84 19.34
N ILE A 67 19.82 -14.67 18.74
CA ILE A 67 20.22 -14.51 17.34
C ILE A 67 21.48 -15.33 17.07
N ARG A 68 21.39 -16.36 16.21
CA ARG A 68 22.58 -17.04 15.69
C ARG A 68 23.22 -16.19 14.60
N GLY A 69 24.46 -15.76 14.83
CA GLY A 69 25.37 -15.34 13.76
C GLY A 69 25.76 -13.86 13.74
N THR A 70 26.52 -13.42 14.74
CA THR A 70 27.61 -12.46 14.48
C THR A 70 28.89 -13.09 15.01
N THR A 71 29.72 -13.57 14.08
CA THR A 71 31.14 -13.76 14.38
C THR A 71 31.67 -12.41 14.81
N THR A 72 31.88 -12.24 16.11
CA THR A 72 32.80 -11.26 16.65
C THR A 72 34.19 -11.63 16.12
N ASN A 73 34.53 -11.12 14.94
CA ASN A 73 35.92 -10.98 14.57
C ASN A 73 36.51 -9.97 15.53
N THR A 74 37.09 -10.49 16.61
CA THR A 74 38.10 -9.80 17.39
C THR A 74 39.16 -9.31 16.41
N VAL A 75 39.20 -8.00 16.22
CA VAL A 75 40.28 -7.32 15.50
C VAL A 75 41.55 -7.58 16.30
N THR A 76 42.30 -8.59 15.89
CA THR A 76 43.73 -8.67 16.19
C THR A 76 44.45 -7.96 15.05
N THR A 77 44.83 -6.71 15.33
CA THR A 77 45.80 -5.95 14.57
C THR A 77 47.05 -6.78 14.32
N THR A 78 47.29 -7.15 13.07
CA THR A 78 48.65 -7.34 12.55
C THR A 78 48.74 -6.77 11.14
N THR A 79 49.67 -5.84 11.02
CA THR A 79 50.10 -5.10 9.85
C THR A 79 50.72 -6.01 8.79
N ASN A 80 50.49 -5.65 7.52
CA ASN A 80 51.32 -5.79 6.31
C ASN A 80 50.35 -6.05 5.13
N GLY A 81 50.01 -5.06 4.31
CA GLY A 81 50.91 -4.53 3.29
C GLY A 81 50.94 -5.51 2.12
N THR A 82 50.14 -5.28 1.07
CA THR A 82 50.45 -5.36 -0.38
C THR A 82 49.15 -5.26 -1.20
N LYS A 83 49.15 -4.40 -2.22
CA LYS A 83 48.06 -4.15 -3.20
C LYS A 83 47.58 -5.43 -3.92
N PRO A 84 46.34 -5.43 -4.46
CA PRO A 84 46.08 -6.11 -5.72
C PRO A 84 45.56 -5.16 -6.82
N LYS A 85 46.07 -5.44 -8.01
CA LYS A 85 45.75 -4.83 -9.30
C LYS A 85 44.37 -5.25 -9.78
N TYR A 86 43.69 -4.32 -10.44
CA TYR A 86 42.62 -4.58 -11.41
C TYR A 86 43.12 -5.47 -12.56
N THR A 87 42.31 -6.46 -12.95
CA THR A 87 42.21 -6.92 -14.34
C THR A 87 40.78 -7.37 -14.66
N ASN A 88 40.25 -6.81 -15.74
CA ASN A 88 38.96 -7.07 -16.36
C ASN A 88 38.81 -8.50 -16.92
N GLY A 89 37.57 -8.98 -16.99
CA GLY A 89 37.19 -10.21 -17.71
C GLY A 89 35.69 -10.32 -17.93
N THR A 90 35.24 -9.82 -19.09
CA THR A 90 33.89 -9.83 -19.67
C THR A 90 33.24 -11.20 -19.88
N LYS A 91 31.90 -11.27 -19.75
CA LYS A 91 30.85 -11.87 -20.64
C LYS A 91 29.69 -12.48 -19.80
N LYS A 92 28.49 -11.89 -19.83
CA LYS A 92 27.33 -12.10 -20.74
C LYS A 92 26.47 -13.34 -20.41
N SER A 93 25.16 -13.06 -20.29
CA SER A 93 23.99 -13.92 -20.56
C SER A 93 23.57 -14.86 -19.41
N THR A 94 22.33 -15.30 -19.19
CA THR A 94 20.91 -14.93 -19.45
C THR A 94 20.12 -16.13 -18.88
N THR A 95 18.88 -15.90 -18.42
CA THR A 95 17.77 -16.87 -18.26
C THR A 95 17.80 -17.96 -17.18
N HIS A 96 16.77 -17.87 -16.33
CA HIS A 96 15.85 -18.92 -15.85
C HIS A 96 16.14 -20.37 -16.28
N THR A 97 15.99 -21.34 -15.36
CA THR A 97 14.88 -22.31 -15.36
C THR A 97 14.91 -23.11 -14.05
N THR A 98 13.70 -23.31 -13.54
CA THR A 98 13.13 -24.34 -12.67
C THR A 98 13.83 -25.71 -12.69
N THR A 99 13.56 -26.45 -11.60
CA THR A 99 13.23 -27.88 -11.51
C THR A 99 14.25 -28.86 -10.90
N THR A 100 13.70 -29.61 -9.93
CA THR A 100 13.88 -31.05 -9.71
C THR A 100 15.08 -31.53 -8.92
N THR A 101 14.74 -31.85 -7.67
CA THR A 101 15.28 -32.91 -6.83
C THR A 101 15.64 -34.17 -7.62
N THR A 102 16.93 -34.51 -7.67
CA THR A 102 17.38 -35.88 -7.94
C THR A 102 18.37 -36.30 -6.87
N ILE A 103 18.01 -37.37 -6.18
CA ILE A 103 18.81 -38.08 -5.19
C ILE A 103 19.90 -38.84 -5.94
N SER A 104 21.16 -38.68 -5.50
CA SER A 104 22.20 -39.68 -5.74
C SER A 104 23.11 -39.77 -4.52
N GLU A 105 23.03 -40.93 -3.87
CA GLU A 105 23.94 -41.37 -2.81
C GLU A 105 25.32 -41.69 -3.41
N ASN A 106 26.39 -41.33 -2.70
CA ASN A 106 27.58 -42.19 -2.57
C ASN A 106 28.50 -41.75 -1.42
N ASN A 107 28.34 -42.49 -0.31
CA ASN A 107 29.38 -43.01 0.60
C ASN A 107 30.87 -42.70 0.27
N LYS A 108 31.64 -42.10 1.19
CA LYS A 108 32.32 -42.78 2.34
C LYS A 108 33.39 -41.91 3.02
N ASN A 109 33.42 -42.09 4.35
CA ASN A 109 34.56 -42.08 5.28
C ASN A 109 35.17 -40.76 5.77
N GLY A 110 35.02 -40.54 7.08
CA GLY A 110 36.21 -40.47 7.93
C GLY A 110 36.22 -39.39 9.02
N LYS A 111 35.63 -39.72 10.17
CA LYS A 111 36.06 -39.29 11.53
C LYS A 111 36.12 -37.78 11.81
N GLU A 112 34.96 -37.18 12.10
CA GLU A 112 34.87 -35.96 12.95
C GLU A 112 33.44 -35.75 13.48
N GLU A 113 32.79 -36.80 14.02
CA GLU A 113 31.34 -36.77 14.31
C GLU A 113 30.92 -36.67 15.79
N ASN A 114 31.83 -36.60 16.76
CA ASN A 114 31.44 -36.65 18.18
C ASN A 114 31.29 -35.31 18.91
N THR A 115 31.52 -34.17 18.26
CA THR A 115 31.34 -32.83 18.88
C THR A 115 30.32 -31.92 18.18
N LYS A 116 29.81 -32.28 16.98
CA LYS A 116 28.75 -31.51 16.29
C LYS A 116 27.33 -32.04 16.48
N LYS A 117 27.14 -33.32 16.86
CA LYS A 117 25.81 -33.93 17.06
C LYS A 117 25.08 -33.48 18.33
N LYS A 118 25.80 -33.00 19.36
CA LYS A 118 25.18 -32.56 20.62
C LYS A 118 24.55 -31.15 20.54
N ASN A 119 25.05 -30.29 19.66
CA ASN A 119 24.46 -28.97 19.45
C ASN A 119 23.21 -29.01 18.54
N ASN A 120 23.13 -29.91 17.55
CA ASN A 120 21.95 -29.94 16.66
C ASN A 120 20.67 -30.51 17.32
N ASN A 121 20.78 -31.42 18.30
CA ASN A 121 19.59 -31.96 18.99
C ASN A 121 19.01 -30.98 20.02
N ASN A 122 19.83 -30.23 20.74
CA ASN A 122 19.34 -29.18 21.65
C ASN A 122 18.70 -28.02 20.88
N ASN A 123 19.25 -27.71 19.70
CA ASN A 123 18.73 -26.65 18.83
C ASN A 123 17.32 -26.94 18.32
N ASN A 124 17.00 -28.17 17.90
CA ASN A 124 15.63 -28.50 17.46
C ASN A 124 14.61 -28.47 18.62
N ASN A 125 15.05 -28.81 19.83
CA ASN A 125 14.17 -28.83 21.00
C ASN A 125 13.87 -27.41 21.50
N GLU A 126 14.87 -26.52 21.58
CA GLU A 126 14.64 -25.11 21.92
C GLU A 126 13.72 -24.42 20.91
N GLU A 127 13.90 -24.69 19.61
CA GLU A 127 13.06 -24.15 18.54
C GLU A 127 11.60 -24.66 18.61
N SER A 128 11.39 -25.92 19.03
CA SER A 128 10.06 -26.47 19.32
C SER A 128 9.43 -25.80 20.53
N HIS A 129 10.20 -25.57 21.61
CA HIS A 129 9.68 -25.00 22.85
C HIS A 129 9.15 -23.57 22.67
N VAL A 130 9.81 -22.73 21.85
CA VAL A 130 9.31 -21.38 21.54
C VAL A 130 7.95 -21.46 20.84
N TYR A 131 7.81 -22.32 19.83
CA TYR A 131 6.56 -22.50 19.10
C TYR A 131 5.42 -22.92 20.04
N VAL A 132 5.66 -23.94 20.86
CA VAL A 132 4.64 -24.45 21.79
C VAL A 132 4.26 -23.41 22.83
N ALA A 133 5.23 -22.67 23.37
CA ALA A 133 4.95 -21.60 24.32
C ALA A 133 4.05 -20.51 23.69
N CYS A 134 4.32 -20.13 22.44
CA CYS A 134 3.47 -19.20 21.70
C CYS A 134 2.06 -19.74 21.49
N GLU A 135 1.91 -21.01 21.08
CA GLU A 135 0.60 -21.63 20.87
C GLU A 135 -0.22 -21.72 22.17
N ILE A 136 0.41 -22.08 23.29
CA ILE A 136 -0.26 -22.16 24.59
C ILE A 136 -0.76 -20.78 25.04
N LEU A 137 0.11 -19.77 25.00
CA LEU A 137 -0.24 -18.41 25.43
C LEU A 137 -1.27 -17.77 24.49
N ALA A 138 -1.22 -18.09 23.20
CA ALA A 138 -2.19 -17.62 22.20
C ALA A 138 -3.47 -18.48 22.12
N ALA A 139 -3.63 -19.53 22.93
CA ALA A 139 -4.81 -20.39 22.88
C ALA A 139 -6.11 -19.69 23.32
N GLY A 140 -6.02 -18.48 23.89
CA GLY A 140 -7.18 -17.68 24.29
C GLY A 140 -7.92 -18.23 25.52
N VAL A 141 -7.22 -19.02 26.35
CA VAL A 141 -7.75 -19.62 27.59
C VAL A 141 -7.87 -18.52 28.66
N PRO A 142 -9.09 -18.22 29.17
CA PRO A 142 -9.30 -17.12 30.13
C PRO A 142 -8.39 -17.17 31.35
N ALA A 143 -8.22 -18.34 31.96
CA ALA A 143 -7.39 -18.50 33.15
C ALA A 143 -5.89 -18.20 32.93
N LEU A 144 -5.37 -18.39 31.70
CA LEU A 144 -3.99 -18.05 31.35
C LEU A 144 -3.87 -16.55 31.06
N MET A 145 -4.86 -15.96 30.37
CA MET A 145 -4.91 -14.52 30.14
C MET A 145 -5.00 -13.76 31.47
N ASP A 146 -5.86 -14.19 32.39
CA ASP A 146 -5.98 -13.58 33.72
C ASP A 146 -4.69 -13.77 34.55
N GLY A 147 -3.98 -14.87 34.32
CA GLY A 147 -2.64 -15.11 34.86
C GLY A 147 -1.62 -14.08 34.38
N LEU A 148 -1.61 -13.79 33.08
CA LEU A 148 -0.68 -12.86 32.43
C LEU A 148 -1.01 -11.37 32.68
N VAL A 149 -2.29 -11.03 32.70
CA VAL A 149 -2.76 -9.63 32.79
C VAL A 149 -2.92 -9.17 34.24
N TYR A 150 -3.55 -9.98 35.11
CA TYR A 150 -3.88 -9.55 36.47
C TYR A 150 -2.97 -10.17 37.53
N SER A 151 -2.66 -11.47 37.41
CA SER A 151 -1.91 -12.17 38.46
C SER A 151 -0.41 -11.86 38.40
N HIS A 152 0.13 -11.70 37.19
CA HIS A 152 1.55 -11.51 36.91
C HIS A 152 1.83 -10.48 35.81
N PRO A 153 1.42 -9.20 35.97
CA PRO A 153 1.63 -8.15 34.96
C PRO A 153 3.12 -7.90 34.62
N GLU A 154 4.04 -8.28 35.51
CA GLU A 154 5.49 -8.26 35.26
C GLU A 154 5.88 -9.12 34.05
N LEU A 155 5.14 -10.20 33.77
CA LEU A 155 5.41 -11.09 32.64
C LEU A 155 5.03 -10.43 31.31
N LEU A 156 3.95 -9.64 31.30
CA LEU A 156 3.59 -8.84 30.13
C LEU A 156 4.66 -7.76 29.87
N THR A 157 5.20 -7.16 30.93
CA THR A 157 6.34 -6.22 30.83
C THR A 157 7.57 -6.90 30.22
N VAL A 158 7.91 -8.11 30.67
CA VAL A 158 9.02 -8.89 30.10
C VAL A 158 8.79 -9.25 28.63
N LEU A 159 7.56 -9.59 28.25
CA LEU A 159 7.20 -9.85 26.85
C LEU A 159 7.39 -8.60 25.98
N TRP A 160 6.92 -7.44 26.44
CA TRP A 160 7.05 -6.17 25.71
C TRP A 160 8.48 -5.60 25.71
N ALA A 161 9.31 -5.99 26.67
CA ALA A 161 10.75 -5.70 26.67
C ALA A 161 11.50 -6.33 25.49
N LEU A 162 10.86 -7.22 24.70
CA LEU A 162 11.38 -7.63 23.39
C LEU A 162 11.62 -6.41 22.48
N LEU A 163 10.75 -5.41 22.52
CA LEU A 163 10.90 -4.20 21.70
C LEU A 163 12.03 -3.28 22.20
N ASP A 164 12.47 -3.42 23.46
CA ASP A 164 13.63 -2.69 24.00
C ASP A 164 14.96 -3.25 23.50
N GLN A 165 14.96 -4.46 22.91
CA GLN A 165 16.17 -5.06 22.40
C GLN A 165 16.73 -4.26 21.22
N THR A 166 18.02 -3.93 21.28
CA THR A 166 18.71 -3.24 20.17
C THR A 166 19.09 -4.19 19.03
N CYS A 167 18.88 -5.50 19.22
CA CYS A 167 19.24 -6.54 18.27
C CYS A 167 18.03 -7.02 17.45
N LYS A 168 18.28 -7.55 16.26
CA LYS A 168 17.24 -8.04 15.35
C LYS A 168 16.41 -9.16 16.00
N LEU A 169 15.13 -8.92 16.22
CA LEU A 169 14.20 -9.97 16.64
C LEU A 169 14.11 -11.06 15.57
N THR A 170 14.08 -12.33 16.00
CA THR A 170 13.86 -13.42 15.05
C THR A 170 12.42 -13.34 14.50
N PRO A 171 12.16 -13.79 13.25
CA PRO A 171 10.79 -13.88 12.74
C PRO A 171 9.86 -14.70 13.65
N ARG A 172 10.40 -15.69 14.36
CA ARG A 172 9.65 -16.53 15.30
C ARG A 172 9.27 -15.76 16.57
N GLN A 173 10.19 -14.97 17.13
CA GLN A 173 9.90 -14.08 18.26
C GLN A 173 8.83 -13.06 17.89
N MET A 174 8.95 -12.43 16.71
CA MET A 174 7.96 -11.47 16.24
C MET A 174 6.59 -12.12 16.04
N ALA A 175 6.53 -13.29 15.38
CA ALA A 175 5.29 -14.02 15.19
C ALA A 175 4.64 -14.43 16.53
N GLY A 176 5.44 -14.94 17.47
CA GLY A 176 4.98 -15.31 18.81
C GLY A 176 4.45 -14.11 19.60
N PHE A 177 5.23 -13.03 19.65
CA PHE A 177 4.85 -11.77 20.28
C PHE A 177 3.54 -11.22 19.71
N CYS A 178 3.42 -11.14 18.38
CA CYS A 178 2.22 -10.63 17.74
C CYS A 178 1.02 -11.54 17.96
N LYS A 179 1.20 -12.87 17.91
CA LYS A 179 0.11 -13.82 18.09
C LYS A 179 -0.48 -13.76 19.51
N VAL A 180 0.37 -13.70 20.53
CA VAL A 180 -0.08 -13.56 21.93
C VAL A 180 -0.80 -12.23 22.14
N ASN A 181 -0.20 -11.12 21.69
CA ASN A 181 -0.81 -9.80 21.86
C ASN A 181 -2.08 -9.62 21.02
N ALA A 182 -2.21 -10.22 19.85
CA ALA A 182 -3.43 -10.16 19.05
C ALA A 182 -4.63 -10.82 19.77
N ILE A 183 -4.40 -11.94 20.46
CA ILE A 183 -5.45 -12.63 21.23
C ILE A 183 -5.82 -11.85 22.48
N LEU A 184 -4.84 -11.25 23.16
CA LEU A 184 -5.09 -10.34 24.27
C LEU A 184 -5.88 -9.12 23.80
N LEU A 185 -5.51 -8.51 22.67
CA LEU A 185 -6.23 -7.37 22.10
C LEU A 185 -7.67 -7.73 21.71
N GLN A 186 -7.92 -8.96 21.27
CA GLN A 186 -9.26 -9.44 20.91
C GLN A 186 -10.14 -9.77 22.13
N ARG A 187 -9.58 -10.34 23.22
CA ARG A 187 -10.36 -10.89 24.35
C ARG A 187 -10.25 -10.10 25.67
N ARG A 188 -9.27 -9.20 25.75
CA ARG A 188 -8.88 -8.37 26.90
C ARG A 188 -8.45 -6.99 26.39
N THR A 189 -9.27 -6.39 25.51
CA THR A 189 -8.95 -5.15 24.80
C THR A 189 -8.58 -4.03 25.77
N GLY A 190 -9.47 -3.72 26.71
CA GLY A 190 -9.25 -2.62 27.66
C GLY A 190 -8.00 -2.79 28.52
N ASP A 191 -7.71 -4.01 28.98
CA ASP A 191 -6.54 -4.26 29.82
C ASP A 191 -5.23 -4.08 29.05
N LEU A 192 -5.16 -4.61 27.81
CA LEU A 192 -3.97 -4.49 26.99
C LEU A 192 -3.76 -3.05 26.50
N VAL A 193 -4.83 -2.35 26.11
CA VAL A 193 -4.76 -0.94 25.71
C VAL A 193 -4.22 -0.10 26.85
N HIS A 194 -4.79 -0.22 28.05
CA HIS A 194 -4.31 0.51 29.24
C HIS A 194 -2.84 0.17 29.56
N PHE A 195 -2.44 -1.09 29.39
CA PHE A 195 -1.04 -1.49 29.54
C PHE A 195 -0.13 -0.76 28.52
N ILE A 196 -0.49 -0.76 27.23
CA ILE A 196 0.29 -0.10 26.17
C ILE A 196 0.38 1.41 26.42
N GLU A 197 -0.73 2.05 26.79
CA GLU A 197 -0.79 3.49 27.05
C GLU A 197 0.11 3.92 28.23
N SER A 198 0.36 3.03 29.18
CA SER A 198 1.24 3.30 30.33
C SER A 198 2.74 3.27 30.00
N HIS A 199 3.14 2.74 28.84
CA HIS A 199 4.54 2.57 28.46
C HIS A 199 5.03 3.73 27.58
N GLN A 200 6.08 4.41 28.03
CA GLN A 200 6.71 5.49 27.28
C GLN A 200 7.51 4.99 26.08
N ASP A 201 7.51 5.77 25.01
CA ASP A 201 8.28 5.55 23.76
C ASP A 201 7.99 4.21 23.05
N ILE A 202 6.89 3.55 23.39
CA ILE A 202 6.53 2.23 22.86
C ILE A 202 6.32 2.28 21.34
N VAL A 203 5.69 3.34 20.82
CA VAL A 203 5.46 3.54 19.38
C VAL A 203 6.78 3.65 18.63
N ALA A 204 7.74 4.42 19.14
CA ALA A 204 9.05 4.60 18.50
C ALA A 204 9.84 3.28 18.45
N LYS A 205 9.84 2.51 19.55
CA LYS A 205 10.48 1.19 19.63
C LYS A 205 9.82 0.18 18.69
N TRP A 206 8.50 0.19 18.62
CA TRP A 206 7.72 -0.67 17.73
C TRP A 206 8.06 -0.39 16.27
N LEU A 207 8.04 0.89 15.86
CA LEU A 207 8.44 1.30 14.52
C LEU A 207 9.92 0.97 14.24
N HIS A 208 10.81 1.13 15.22
CA HIS A 208 12.22 0.76 15.05
C HIS A 208 12.33 -0.68 14.54
N HIS A 209 11.67 -1.65 15.19
CA HIS A 209 11.73 -3.06 14.77
C HIS A 209 11.05 -3.35 13.43
N ILE A 210 10.00 -2.62 13.07
CA ILE A 210 9.39 -2.72 11.73
C ILE A 210 10.39 -2.33 10.65
N PHE A 211 11.13 -1.24 10.85
CA PHE A 211 12.07 -0.70 9.86
C PHE A 211 13.50 -1.24 9.99
N ALA A 212 13.87 -1.88 11.11
CA ALA A 212 15.27 -2.16 11.45
C ALA A 212 16.00 -3.08 10.45
N TYR A 213 15.31 -3.92 9.68
CA TYR A 213 15.96 -4.88 8.77
C TYR A 213 15.07 -5.26 7.57
N HIS A 214 14.93 -4.37 6.60
CA HIS A 214 14.24 -4.63 5.32
C HIS A 214 12.77 -5.08 5.44
N GLY A 215 12.08 -4.64 6.50
CA GLY A 215 10.67 -4.92 6.66
C GLY A 215 10.32 -6.37 7.00
N GLU A 216 11.27 -7.21 7.42
CA GLU A 216 10.96 -8.58 7.87
C GLU A 216 9.95 -8.61 9.04
N GLY A 217 9.91 -7.54 9.85
CA GLY A 217 8.94 -7.37 10.92
C GLY A 217 7.57 -6.86 10.46
N VAL A 218 7.43 -6.42 9.20
CA VAL A 218 6.21 -5.80 8.68
C VAL A 218 4.99 -6.69 8.88
N PRO A 219 4.87 -7.90 8.30
CA PRO A 219 3.61 -8.65 8.34
C PRO A 219 3.16 -9.05 9.75
N TYR A 220 4.02 -8.97 10.76
CA TYR A 220 3.66 -9.28 12.14
C TYR A 220 3.35 -8.02 12.93
N LEU A 221 4.31 -7.09 12.97
CA LEU A 221 4.25 -5.92 13.82
C LEU A 221 3.36 -4.82 13.25
N SER A 222 3.25 -4.69 11.91
CA SER A 222 2.29 -3.75 11.31
C SER A 222 0.87 -4.24 11.57
N ASP A 223 0.59 -5.52 11.38
CA ASP A 223 -0.75 -6.09 11.55
C ASP A 223 -1.25 -5.94 12.99
N LEU A 224 -0.37 -6.13 13.99
CA LEU A 224 -0.72 -5.88 15.39
C LEU A 224 -1.00 -4.39 15.65
N LEU A 225 -0.24 -3.47 15.04
CA LEU A 225 -0.47 -2.03 15.17
C LEU A 225 -1.80 -1.61 14.52
N ILE A 226 -2.11 -2.18 13.36
CA ILE A 226 -3.39 -1.95 12.68
C ILE A 226 -4.55 -2.52 13.50
N ALA A 227 -4.39 -3.71 14.08
CA ALA A 227 -5.39 -4.27 14.98
C ALA A 227 -5.64 -3.35 16.18
N LEU A 228 -4.59 -2.74 16.74
CA LEU A 228 -4.72 -1.76 17.82
C LEU A 228 -5.52 -0.53 17.39
N ILE A 229 -5.28 0.01 16.19
CA ILE A 229 -6.06 1.12 15.64
C ILE A 229 -7.54 0.73 15.48
N GLN A 230 -7.81 -0.49 14.99
CA GLN A 230 -9.19 -0.98 14.80
C GLN A 230 -9.97 -1.13 16.12
N CYS A 231 -9.28 -1.27 17.26
CA CYS A 231 -9.91 -1.28 18.58
C CYS A 231 -10.56 0.05 18.95
N GLU A 232 -10.26 1.16 18.25
CA GLU A 232 -10.98 2.44 18.42
C GLU A 232 -12.49 2.30 18.16
N SER A 233 -12.91 1.26 17.42
CA SER A 233 -14.34 0.93 17.23
C SER A 233 -15.03 0.38 18.48
N LEU A 234 -14.27 -0.08 19.47
CA LEU A 234 -14.76 -0.70 20.69
C LEU A 234 -14.80 0.34 21.82
N PRO A 235 -15.78 0.28 22.74
CA PRO A 235 -15.84 1.18 23.89
C PRO A 235 -14.56 1.17 24.74
N GLU A 236 -13.92 0.01 24.85
CA GLU A 236 -12.68 -0.20 25.61
C GLU A 236 -11.43 0.38 24.94
N GLY A 237 -11.47 0.61 23.62
CA GLY A 237 -10.37 1.18 22.84
C GLY A 237 -10.60 2.64 22.44
N ASN A 238 -11.63 3.28 22.99
CA ASN A 238 -11.93 4.68 22.68
C ASN A 238 -10.78 5.59 23.14
N GLY A 239 -10.25 6.41 22.24
CA GLY A 239 -9.13 7.32 22.51
C GLY A 239 -7.77 6.84 21.99
N ILE A 240 -7.64 5.58 21.53
CA ILE A 240 -6.39 5.05 20.95
C ILE A 240 -5.90 5.92 19.79
N GLY A 241 -6.79 6.38 18.91
CA GLY A 241 -6.42 7.24 17.78
C GLY A 241 -5.77 8.56 18.23
N GLN A 242 -6.29 9.17 19.30
CA GLN A 242 -5.70 10.37 19.89
C GLN A 242 -4.36 10.07 20.56
N TRP A 243 -4.28 8.98 21.32
CA TRP A 243 -3.04 8.57 21.99
C TRP A 243 -1.92 8.30 20.98
N LEU A 244 -2.21 7.61 19.86
CA LEU A 244 -1.25 7.36 18.78
C LEU A 244 -0.80 8.66 18.09
N ALA A 245 -1.70 9.63 17.92
CA ALA A 245 -1.36 10.95 17.39
C ALA A 245 -0.44 11.70 18.36
N ASP A 246 -0.74 11.70 19.66
CA ASP A 246 0.06 12.36 20.69
C ASP A 246 1.47 11.77 20.81
N HIS A 247 1.62 10.47 20.53
CA HIS A 247 2.92 9.77 20.47
C HIS A 247 3.61 9.89 19.09
N GLY A 248 3.06 10.69 18.17
CA GLY A 248 3.68 11.05 16.90
C GLY A 248 3.78 9.89 15.90
N LEU A 249 2.86 8.92 15.93
CA LEU A 249 2.86 7.78 15.01
C LEU A 249 3.01 8.23 13.54
N LEU A 250 2.16 9.16 13.11
CA LEU A 250 2.12 9.63 11.72
C LEU A 250 3.34 10.48 11.38
N THR A 251 3.78 11.33 12.31
CA THR A 251 5.03 12.07 12.16
C THR A 251 6.21 11.13 11.92
N LEU A 252 6.34 10.06 12.72
CA LEU A 252 7.39 9.05 12.57
C LEU A 252 7.28 8.27 11.26
N LEU A 253 6.06 7.91 10.83
CA LEU A 253 5.84 7.21 9.55
C LEU A 253 6.14 8.11 8.34
N VAL A 254 5.74 9.37 8.38
CA VAL A 254 6.02 10.34 7.30
C VAL A 254 7.52 10.63 7.24
N ASP A 255 8.23 10.69 8.36
CA ASP A 255 9.69 10.86 8.37
C ASP A 255 10.44 9.65 7.82
N ARG A 256 9.79 8.48 7.70
CA ARG A 256 10.33 7.33 6.96
C ARG A 256 10.27 7.49 5.44
N LEU A 257 9.60 8.52 4.93
CA LEU A 257 9.61 8.92 3.51
C LEU A 257 10.71 9.93 3.17
N GLN A 258 11.66 10.18 4.07
CA GLN A 258 12.78 11.09 3.79
C GLN A 258 13.60 10.63 2.57
N PRO A 259 13.87 11.50 1.58
CA PRO A 259 14.50 11.13 0.29
C PRO A 259 15.91 10.52 0.35
N HIS A 260 16.57 10.58 1.51
CA HIS A 260 17.89 10.01 1.75
C HIS A 260 17.83 8.57 2.28
N LEU A 261 16.65 8.09 2.67
CA LEU A 261 16.45 6.72 3.14
C LEU A 261 16.33 5.76 1.95
N GLU A 262 16.60 4.48 2.24
CA GLU A 262 16.53 3.42 1.23
C GLU A 262 15.10 3.25 0.68
N PRO A 263 14.92 2.93 -0.62
CA PRO A 263 13.61 2.79 -1.25
C PRO A 263 12.61 1.90 -0.51
N LEU A 264 13.09 0.79 0.05
CA LEU A 264 12.26 -0.15 0.80
C LEU A 264 11.66 0.50 2.06
N ASN A 265 12.33 1.46 2.71
CA ASN A 265 11.72 2.21 3.82
C ASN A 265 10.51 3.00 3.33
N HIS A 266 10.59 3.60 2.13
CA HIS A 266 9.49 4.39 1.59
C HIS A 266 8.28 3.51 1.25
N GLU A 267 8.53 2.32 0.68
CA GLU A 267 7.49 1.35 0.34
C GLU A 267 6.76 0.85 1.60
N ILE A 268 7.51 0.52 2.66
CA ILE A 268 6.93 0.11 3.94
C ILE A 268 6.15 1.28 4.57
N ALA A 269 6.71 2.49 4.58
CA ALA A 269 6.06 3.67 5.12
C ALA A 269 4.75 3.99 4.38
N GLN A 270 4.76 3.93 3.04
CA GLN A 270 3.57 4.10 2.22
C GLN A 270 2.50 3.06 2.59
N GLN A 271 2.88 1.78 2.65
CA GLN A 271 1.94 0.69 2.97
C GLN A 271 1.30 0.92 4.34
N MET A 272 2.13 1.18 5.36
CA MET A 272 1.63 1.45 6.72
C MET A 272 0.73 2.68 6.78
N LEU A 273 1.09 3.78 6.12
CA LEU A 273 0.25 4.98 6.07
C LEU A 273 -1.10 4.67 5.42
N CYS A 274 -1.12 3.92 4.32
CA CYS A 274 -2.36 3.45 3.70
C CYS A 274 -3.19 2.55 4.61
N ASP A 275 -2.55 1.62 5.34
CA ASP A 275 -3.24 0.73 6.26
C ASP A 275 -3.85 1.49 7.45
N VAL A 276 -3.14 2.50 7.98
CA VAL A 276 -3.70 3.42 8.98
C VAL A 276 -4.90 4.16 8.40
N ILE A 277 -4.79 4.71 7.17
CA ILE A 277 -5.89 5.41 6.51
C ILE A 277 -7.14 4.51 6.44
N PHE A 278 -6.99 3.29 5.93
CA PHE A 278 -8.12 2.40 5.69
C PHE A 278 -8.69 1.75 6.95
N SER A 279 -7.94 1.73 8.05
CA SER A 279 -8.37 1.15 9.33
C SER A 279 -8.94 2.17 10.30
N SER A 280 -8.77 3.47 10.03
CA SER A 280 -9.21 4.55 10.90
C SER A 280 -10.68 4.94 10.65
N HIS A 281 -11.38 5.34 11.72
CA HIS A 281 -12.73 5.91 11.62
C HIS A 281 -12.73 7.31 10.99
N ILE A 282 -13.88 7.72 10.48
CA ILE A 282 -14.09 8.98 9.73
C ILE A 282 -13.59 10.20 10.50
N SER A 283 -13.76 10.20 11.83
CA SER A 283 -13.37 11.29 12.72
C SER A 283 -12.07 11.02 13.49
N SER A 284 -11.25 10.07 13.02
CA SER A 284 -10.02 9.70 13.73
C SER A 284 -9.01 10.87 13.72
N PRO A 285 -8.41 11.21 14.88
CA PRO A 285 -7.35 12.23 14.97
C PRO A 285 -6.18 11.97 14.04
N LEU A 286 -5.90 10.69 13.75
CA LEU A 286 -4.86 10.26 12.81
C LEU A 286 -5.12 10.79 11.40
N ILE A 287 -6.35 10.67 10.90
CA ILE A 287 -6.70 11.18 9.57
C ILE A 287 -6.57 12.71 9.53
N ALA A 288 -6.97 13.39 10.61
CA ALA A 288 -6.84 14.84 10.73
C ALA A 288 -5.37 15.30 10.73
N GLU A 289 -4.47 14.61 11.44
CA GLU A 289 -3.03 14.90 11.44
C GLU A 289 -2.40 14.62 10.07
N LEU A 290 -2.75 13.49 9.43
CA LEU A 290 -2.23 13.11 8.12
C LEU A 290 -2.63 14.12 7.05
N THR A 291 -3.88 14.56 7.07
CA THR A 291 -4.43 15.54 6.11
C THR A 291 -4.12 16.99 6.48
N SER A 292 -3.38 17.23 7.57
CA SER A 292 -3.01 18.58 8.00
C SER A 292 -2.06 19.27 7.02
N LEU A 293 -2.08 20.60 7.03
CA LEU A 293 -1.19 21.42 6.19
C LEU A 293 0.29 21.15 6.46
N VAL A 294 0.66 20.89 7.72
CA VAL A 294 2.06 20.62 8.10
C VAL A 294 2.53 19.31 7.47
N THR A 295 1.73 18.25 7.59
CA THR A 295 2.04 16.94 7.02
C THR A 295 2.07 16.98 5.49
N MET A 296 1.10 17.64 4.86
CA MET A 296 1.05 17.79 3.40
C MET A 296 2.25 18.58 2.86
N LYS A 297 2.63 19.68 3.50
CA LYS A 297 3.84 20.45 3.13
C LYS A 297 5.12 19.65 3.30
N ARG A 298 5.22 18.87 4.39
CA ARG A 298 6.36 17.98 4.61
C ARG A 298 6.45 16.91 3.52
N LEU A 299 5.35 16.23 3.23
CA LEU A 299 5.27 15.22 2.18
C LEU A 299 5.65 15.80 0.81
N ALA A 300 5.08 16.94 0.43
CA ALA A 300 5.43 17.63 -0.81
C ALA A 300 6.91 18.05 -0.86
N GLY A 301 7.47 18.48 0.28
CA GLY A 301 8.90 18.77 0.43
C GLY A 301 9.79 17.56 0.12
N TYR A 302 9.44 16.39 0.67
CA TYR A 302 10.16 15.15 0.38
C TYR A 302 9.99 14.69 -1.07
N MET A 303 8.77 14.75 -1.61
CA MET A 303 8.48 14.36 -3.00
C MET A 303 9.26 15.21 -4.01
N LEU A 304 9.40 16.51 -3.76
CA LEU A 304 10.00 17.47 -4.69
C LEU A 304 11.50 17.75 -4.44
N ASP A 305 12.18 16.94 -3.63
CA ASP A 305 13.62 17.10 -3.37
C ASP A 305 14.44 16.82 -4.64
N LEU A 306 15.15 17.83 -5.16
CA LEU A 306 15.92 17.70 -6.41
C LEU A 306 17.31 17.06 -6.21
N THR A 307 17.77 16.95 -4.97
CA THR A 307 19.16 16.61 -4.63
C THR A 307 19.32 15.16 -4.19
N ALA A 308 18.32 14.62 -3.51
CA ALA A 308 18.42 13.35 -2.85
C ALA A 308 18.37 12.14 -3.82
N PRO A 309 19.08 11.05 -3.51
CA PRO A 309 19.25 9.91 -4.42
C PRO A 309 17.96 9.13 -4.67
N HIS A 310 17.08 9.02 -3.66
CA HIS A 310 15.87 8.20 -3.72
C HIS A 310 14.59 9.02 -3.84
N ALA A 311 14.70 10.31 -4.15
CA ALA A 311 13.57 11.21 -4.34
C ALA A 311 12.52 10.73 -5.38
N PRO A 312 12.90 10.07 -6.51
CA PRO A 312 11.90 9.49 -7.41
C PRO A 312 11.03 8.43 -6.74
N ASN A 313 11.60 7.60 -5.86
CA ASN A 313 10.83 6.59 -5.15
C ASN A 313 9.91 7.22 -4.10
N VAL A 314 10.39 8.24 -3.38
CA VAL A 314 9.54 9.02 -2.47
C VAL A 314 8.37 9.65 -3.21
N PHE A 315 8.58 10.15 -4.43
CA PHE A 315 7.50 10.71 -5.23
C PHE A 315 6.41 9.66 -5.52
N ILE A 316 6.81 8.45 -5.95
CA ILE A 316 5.89 7.34 -6.22
C ILE A 316 5.11 6.97 -4.95
N CYS A 317 5.82 6.77 -3.83
CA CYS A 317 5.20 6.43 -2.54
C CYS A 317 4.29 7.55 -2.03
N GLY A 318 4.70 8.81 -2.13
CA GLY A 318 3.90 9.97 -1.74
C GLY A 318 2.62 10.10 -2.56
N THR A 319 2.68 9.89 -3.88
CA THR A 319 1.48 9.79 -4.72
C THR A 319 0.57 8.64 -4.26
N GLY A 320 1.14 7.51 -3.87
CA GLY A 320 0.40 6.38 -3.29
C GLY A 320 -0.36 6.74 -2.02
N VAL A 321 0.23 7.55 -1.13
CA VAL A 321 -0.43 8.05 0.09
C VAL A 321 -1.58 8.99 -0.27
N ILE A 322 -1.38 9.95 -1.19
CA ILE A 322 -2.44 10.86 -1.65
C ILE A 322 -3.61 10.10 -2.27
N ARG A 323 -3.32 9.06 -3.07
CA ARG A 323 -4.35 8.14 -3.60
C ARG A 323 -5.09 7.41 -2.48
N GLY A 324 -4.38 6.94 -1.46
CA GLY A 324 -4.98 6.30 -0.28
C GLY A 324 -6.00 7.23 0.39
N ILE A 325 -5.63 8.49 0.61
CA ILE A 325 -6.52 9.53 1.16
C ILE A 325 -7.72 9.73 0.23
N ARG A 326 -7.50 9.86 -1.10
CA ARG A 326 -8.55 9.93 -2.13
C ARG A 326 -9.56 8.79 -2.01
N GLN A 327 -9.10 7.55 -2.05
CA GLN A 327 -9.96 6.35 -1.97
C GLN A 327 -10.72 6.25 -0.64
N TYR A 328 -10.10 6.65 0.46
CA TYR A 328 -10.74 6.72 1.75
C TYR A 328 -11.90 7.74 1.75
N CYS A 329 -11.67 8.92 1.18
CA CYS A 329 -12.70 9.94 1.09
C CYS A 329 -13.86 9.53 0.18
N GLU A 330 -13.61 8.81 -0.91
CA GLU A 330 -14.73 8.28 -1.72
C GLU A 330 -15.65 7.38 -0.89
N LYS A 331 -15.07 6.49 -0.09
CA LYS A 331 -15.83 5.62 0.81
C LYS A 331 -16.65 6.44 1.80
N ILE A 332 -16.12 7.55 2.30
CA ILE A 332 -16.83 8.46 3.23
C ILE A 332 -17.94 9.22 2.53
N ILE A 333 -17.67 9.88 1.40
CA ILE A 333 -18.64 10.67 0.64
C ILE A 333 -19.87 9.83 0.30
N HIS A 334 -19.67 8.57 -0.08
CA HIS A 334 -20.78 7.67 -0.39
C HIS A 334 -21.59 7.23 0.85
N ASN A 335 -21.00 7.27 2.04
CA ASN A 335 -21.60 6.78 3.28
C ASN A 335 -22.13 7.89 4.21
N THR A 336 -21.76 9.16 3.98
CA THR A 336 -22.01 10.26 4.93
C THR A 336 -22.68 11.45 4.24
N LEU A 337 -23.66 12.06 4.91
CA LEU A 337 -24.33 13.31 4.48
C LEU A 337 -23.52 14.57 4.84
N GLU A 338 -22.34 14.42 5.46
CA GLU A 338 -21.50 15.51 5.95
C GLU A 338 -20.38 15.86 4.97
N ASP A 339 -20.05 17.15 4.92
CA ASP A 339 -19.18 17.78 3.94
C ASP A 339 -17.70 17.43 4.21
N PRO A 340 -17.02 16.58 3.39
CA PRO A 340 -15.64 16.15 3.62
C PRO A 340 -14.61 17.21 3.21
N THR A 341 -15.02 18.48 3.28
CA THR A 341 -14.35 19.69 2.78
C THR A 341 -12.90 19.82 3.23
N HIS A 342 -12.54 19.21 4.36
CA HIS A 342 -11.22 19.39 4.97
C HIS A 342 -10.15 18.42 4.46
N LEU A 343 -10.50 17.20 4.05
CA LEU A 343 -9.53 16.10 3.86
C LEU A 343 -8.57 16.36 2.67
N PHE A 344 -9.02 17.07 1.64
CA PHE A 344 -8.15 17.45 0.51
C PHE A 344 -7.77 18.92 0.45
N SER A 345 -8.37 19.78 1.28
CA SER A 345 -8.13 21.22 1.21
C SER A 345 -6.64 21.55 1.29
N HIS A 346 -5.92 20.90 2.20
CA HIS A 346 -4.49 21.12 2.40
C HIS A 346 -3.61 20.44 1.35
N ALA A 347 -3.99 19.26 0.87
CA ALA A 347 -3.29 18.61 -0.24
C ALA A 347 -3.40 19.47 -1.52
N LEU A 348 -4.63 19.86 -1.86
CA LEU A 348 -4.95 20.71 -3.00
C LEU A 348 -4.21 22.04 -2.92
N GLN A 349 -4.28 22.72 -1.77
CA GLN A 349 -3.51 23.95 -1.54
C GLN A 349 -2.01 23.74 -1.76
N THR A 350 -1.43 22.74 -1.09
CA THR A 350 0.02 22.50 -1.10
C THR A 350 0.55 22.19 -2.49
N PHE A 351 -0.13 21.32 -3.24
CA PHE A 351 0.32 20.93 -4.58
C PHE A 351 -0.06 21.97 -5.66
N THR A 352 -1.07 22.82 -5.43
CA THR A 352 -1.34 23.97 -6.29
C THR A 352 -0.18 24.96 -6.26
N GLU A 353 0.30 25.30 -5.05
CA GLU A 353 1.46 26.19 -4.85
C GLU A 353 2.75 25.66 -5.51
N ARG A 354 2.83 24.34 -5.75
CA ARG A 354 4.02 23.63 -6.27
C ARG A 354 3.81 23.02 -7.66
N LEU A 355 2.74 23.41 -8.36
CA LEU A 355 2.38 22.79 -9.64
C LEU A 355 3.43 23.04 -10.74
N GLY A 356 4.10 24.20 -10.71
CA GLY A 356 5.23 24.48 -11.62
C GLY A 356 6.34 23.44 -11.48
N ASP A 357 6.77 23.16 -10.25
CA ASP A 357 7.82 22.17 -9.97
C ASP A 357 7.43 20.75 -10.41
N LEU A 358 6.15 20.40 -10.27
CA LEU A 358 5.61 19.14 -10.79
C LEU A 358 5.74 19.06 -12.31
N MET A 359 5.47 20.16 -13.03
CA MET A 359 5.53 20.19 -14.49
C MET A 359 6.98 20.19 -14.99
N ASP A 360 7.89 20.84 -14.27
CA ASP A 360 9.32 20.78 -14.57
C ASP A 360 9.87 19.36 -14.40
N LEU A 361 9.42 18.63 -13.35
CA LEU A 361 9.73 17.20 -13.18
C LEU A 361 9.07 16.31 -14.23
N LEU A 362 7.88 16.68 -14.73
CA LEU A 362 7.22 15.93 -15.80
C LEU A 362 8.05 16.00 -17.11
N ASP A 363 8.58 17.18 -17.43
CA ASP A 363 9.44 17.37 -18.58
C ASP A 363 10.79 16.67 -18.37
N SER A 364 11.42 16.90 -17.22
CA SER A 364 12.77 16.45 -16.88
C SER A 364 12.80 15.60 -15.61
N PRO A 365 12.38 14.31 -15.68
CA PRO A 365 12.32 13.46 -14.50
C PRO A 365 13.71 13.10 -14.00
N ARG A 366 13.87 13.08 -12.68
CA ARG A 366 15.08 12.69 -11.96
C ARG A 366 15.47 11.23 -12.22
N SER A 367 14.49 10.38 -12.52
CA SER A 367 14.71 8.96 -12.83
C SER A 367 15.42 8.69 -14.16
N CYS A 368 15.43 9.65 -15.10
CA CYS A 368 15.95 9.44 -16.47
C CYS A 368 17.18 10.32 -16.73
N LYS A 369 18.33 9.97 -16.12
CA LYS A 369 19.57 10.77 -16.19
C LYS A 369 20.41 10.62 -17.47
N ALA A 370 19.99 9.80 -18.44
CA ALA A 370 20.74 9.61 -19.68
C ALA A 370 20.06 10.33 -20.85
N GLU A 371 20.83 11.14 -21.60
CA GLU A 371 20.39 11.88 -22.81
C GLU A 371 19.78 11.02 -23.92
N LYS A 372 19.84 9.68 -23.79
CA LYS A 372 19.28 8.71 -24.74
C LYS A 372 18.11 7.89 -24.21
N ASP A 373 17.67 8.10 -22.96
CA ASP A 373 16.60 7.29 -22.38
C ASP A 373 15.23 7.87 -22.79
N GLN A 374 14.75 7.47 -23.97
CA GLN A 374 13.36 7.68 -24.43
C GLN A 374 12.36 6.82 -23.63
N ARG A 375 12.61 6.60 -22.33
CA ARG A 375 11.70 5.87 -21.46
C ARG A 375 10.82 6.86 -20.73
N LEU A 376 9.54 6.50 -20.58
CA LEU A 376 8.57 7.32 -19.87
C LEU A 376 9.06 7.61 -18.43
N GLY A 377 9.53 6.57 -17.74
CA GLY A 377 9.92 6.63 -16.33
C GLY A 377 8.72 6.49 -15.39
N LEU A 378 8.91 5.81 -14.26
CA LEU A 378 7.84 5.65 -13.25
C LEU A 378 7.47 6.98 -12.60
N GLU A 379 8.42 7.92 -12.53
CA GLU A 379 8.20 9.25 -11.96
C GLU A 379 7.19 10.09 -12.77
N ARG A 380 7.28 10.07 -14.11
CA ARG A 380 6.27 10.73 -14.96
C ARG A 380 4.89 10.13 -14.76
N LEU A 381 4.79 8.80 -14.66
CA LEU A 381 3.51 8.14 -14.36
C LEU A 381 2.95 8.58 -13.00
N ALA A 382 3.79 8.62 -11.97
CA ALA A 382 3.37 9.07 -10.63
C ALA A 382 2.93 10.55 -10.61
N ILE A 383 3.53 11.42 -11.43
CA ILE A 383 3.08 12.82 -11.58
C ILE A 383 1.69 12.87 -12.24
N LEU A 384 1.49 12.11 -13.32
CA LEU A 384 0.19 12.03 -14.01
C LEU A 384 -0.91 11.48 -13.09
N GLU A 385 -0.57 10.47 -12.29
CA GLU A 385 -1.45 9.94 -11.26
C GLU A 385 -1.76 11.00 -10.21
N LEU A 386 -0.76 11.72 -9.69
CA LEU A 386 -1.00 12.80 -8.72
C LEU A 386 -1.91 13.91 -9.28
N LEU A 387 -1.71 14.31 -10.54
CA LEU A 387 -2.59 15.28 -11.21
C LEU A 387 -4.04 14.79 -11.28
N MET A 388 -4.23 13.49 -11.54
CA MET A 388 -5.56 12.87 -11.55
C MET A 388 -6.18 12.87 -10.15
N GLU A 389 -5.43 12.48 -9.11
CA GLU A 389 -5.93 12.50 -7.73
C GLU A 389 -6.35 13.93 -7.34
N LEU A 390 -5.53 14.95 -7.65
CA LEU A 390 -5.84 16.34 -7.34
C LEU A 390 -6.99 16.91 -8.19
N LEU A 391 -7.12 16.51 -9.45
CA LEU A 391 -8.27 16.87 -10.29
C LEU A 391 -9.57 16.29 -9.71
N TYR A 392 -9.53 15.04 -9.25
CA TYR A 392 -10.66 14.44 -8.52
C TYR A 392 -11.02 15.29 -7.30
N CYS A 393 -10.03 15.62 -6.47
CA CYS A 393 -10.23 16.46 -5.29
C CYS A 393 -10.88 17.80 -5.62
N SER A 394 -10.41 18.48 -6.68
CA SER A 394 -10.98 19.73 -7.15
C SER A 394 -12.42 19.60 -7.67
N SER A 395 -12.85 18.40 -8.05
CA SER A 395 -14.20 18.14 -8.58
C SER A 395 -15.21 17.85 -7.48
N VAL A 396 -14.75 17.28 -6.36
CA VAL A 396 -15.59 16.93 -5.20
C VAL A 396 -15.47 17.95 -4.08
N ALA A 397 -14.65 18.99 -4.23
CA ALA A 397 -14.49 20.04 -3.24
C ALA A 397 -15.80 20.82 -3.04
N THR A 398 -16.15 20.99 -1.78
CA THR A 398 -17.38 21.65 -1.32
C THR A 398 -17.06 22.78 -0.35
N GLY A 399 -18.07 23.53 0.08
CA GLY A 399 -17.88 24.73 0.90
C GLY A 399 -17.16 25.89 0.17
N GLU A 400 -17.24 27.09 0.73
CA GLU A 400 -16.67 28.30 0.11
C GLU A 400 -15.15 28.18 -0.11
N LYS A 401 -14.42 27.75 0.92
CA LYS A 401 -12.97 27.55 0.85
C LYS A 401 -12.55 26.42 -0.09
N GLY A 402 -13.30 25.31 -0.11
CA GLY A 402 -12.98 24.18 -0.99
C GLY A 402 -13.19 24.54 -2.46
N ILE A 403 -14.26 25.25 -2.78
CA ILE A 403 -14.52 25.77 -4.13
C ILE A 403 -13.42 26.74 -4.56
N GLN A 404 -13.00 27.65 -3.68
CA GLN A 404 -11.90 28.57 -3.97
C GLN A 404 -10.61 27.81 -4.33
N LEU A 405 -10.21 26.84 -3.51
CA LEU A 405 -9.01 26.03 -3.76
C LEU A 405 -9.12 25.19 -5.03
N ALA A 406 -10.31 24.68 -5.35
CA ALA A 406 -10.57 23.99 -6.60
C ALA A 406 -10.37 24.90 -7.82
N MET A 407 -10.87 26.14 -7.77
CA MET A 407 -10.65 27.12 -8.82
C MET A 407 -9.17 27.47 -8.98
N GLU A 408 -8.47 27.72 -7.86
CA GLU A 408 -7.03 28.01 -7.86
C GLU A 408 -6.23 26.87 -8.50
N TYR A 409 -6.54 25.61 -8.16
CA TYR A 409 -5.90 24.44 -8.76
C TYR A 409 -6.17 24.35 -10.26
N ARG A 410 -7.44 24.45 -10.69
CA ARG A 410 -7.80 24.37 -12.12
C ARG A 410 -7.14 25.49 -12.92
N GLN A 411 -7.06 26.69 -12.37
CA GLN A 411 -6.37 27.82 -13.00
C GLN A 411 -4.86 27.57 -13.09
N ALA A 412 -4.24 26.99 -12.06
CA ALA A 412 -2.83 26.61 -12.10
C ALA A 412 -2.56 25.54 -13.17
N VAL A 413 -3.44 24.54 -13.31
CA VAL A 413 -3.37 23.51 -14.36
C VAL A 413 -3.33 24.13 -15.76
N ILE A 414 -4.16 25.15 -16.00
CA ILE A 414 -4.16 25.92 -17.25
C ILE A 414 -2.87 26.74 -17.40
N HIS A 415 -2.49 27.47 -16.35
CA HIS A 415 -1.33 28.36 -16.36
C HIS A 415 -0.02 27.64 -16.71
N HIS A 416 0.18 26.43 -16.15
CA HIS A 416 1.36 25.61 -16.40
C HIS A 416 1.26 24.70 -17.63
N ASN A 417 0.15 24.79 -18.40
CA ASN A 417 -0.13 23.94 -19.56
C ASN A 417 -0.06 22.43 -19.23
N ALA A 418 -0.46 22.04 -18.02
CA ALA A 418 -0.26 20.68 -17.52
C ALA A 418 -0.93 19.64 -18.43
N LEU A 419 -2.17 19.89 -18.85
CA LEU A 419 -2.92 18.99 -19.74
C LEU A 419 -2.32 18.87 -21.14
N ILE A 420 -1.74 19.95 -21.67
CA ILE A 420 -1.06 19.94 -22.96
C ILE A 420 0.19 19.05 -22.87
N ARG A 421 0.96 19.17 -21.79
CA ARG A 421 2.14 18.30 -21.55
C ARG A 421 1.73 16.84 -21.38
N CYS A 422 0.63 16.55 -20.70
CA CYS A 422 0.06 15.19 -20.62
C CYS A 422 -0.29 14.62 -22.01
N LEU A 423 -0.91 15.44 -22.86
CA LEU A 423 -1.20 15.07 -24.26
C LEU A 423 0.08 14.85 -25.06
N ASP A 424 1.08 15.71 -24.92
CA ASP A 424 2.36 15.55 -25.61
C ASP A 424 3.02 14.22 -25.27
N LEU A 425 3.01 13.81 -23.98
CA LEU A 425 3.45 12.49 -23.57
C LEU A 425 2.60 11.37 -24.20
N PHE A 426 1.27 11.50 -24.20
CA PHE A 426 0.36 10.51 -24.80
C PHE A 426 0.77 10.15 -26.23
N PHE A 427 1.01 11.16 -27.07
CA PHE A 427 1.39 10.96 -28.47
C PHE A 427 2.88 10.61 -28.64
N ALA A 428 3.77 11.07 -27.76
CA ALA A 428 5.20 10.77 -27.82
C ALA A 428 5.55 9.31 -27.49
N PHE A 429 4.72 8.61 -26.72
CA PHE A 429 4.96 7.23 -26.28
C PHE A 429 3.93 6.24 -26.84
N PRO A 430 4.00 5.87 -28.13
CA PRO A 430 2.93 5.15 -28.83
C PRO A 430 2.64 3.73 -28.35
N GLN A 431 3.52 3.14 -27.54
CA GLN A 431 3.43 1.75 -27.08
C GLN A 431 3.25 1.63 -25.54
N ASN A 432 2.96 2.72 -24.84
CA ASN A 432 2.79 2.71 -23.39
C ASN A 432 1.32 2.74 -22.96
N ASN A 433 0.68 1.58 -22.88
CA ASN A 433 -0.74 1.47 -22.53
C ASN A 433 -1.07 2.04 -21.13
N ILE A 434 -0.14 2.00 -20.17
CA ILE A 434 -0.36 2.52 -18.82
C ILE A 434 -0.52 4.04 -18.89
N LEU A 435 0.39 4.73 -19.59
CA LEU A 435 0.29 6.16 -19.86
C LEU A 435 -1.03 6.52 -20.54
N HIS A 436 -1.40 5.79 -21.59
CA HIS A 436 -2.62 6.07 -22.33
C HIS A 436 -3.87 5.88 -21.48
N ASN A 437 -3.90 4.86 -20.60
CA ASN A 437 -4.97 4.69 -19.63
C ASN A 437 -5.06 5.86 -18.65
N THR A 438 -3.92 6.29 -18.07
CA THR A 438 -3.89 7.38 -17.10
C THR A 438 -4.33 8.71 -17.73
N VAL A 439 -3.79 9.06 -18.89
CA VAL A 439 -4.17 10.31 -19.59
C VAL A 439 -5.60 10.24 -20.14
N TYR A 440 -6.05 9.08 -20.63
CA TYR A 440 -7.44 8.89 -21.03
C TYR A 440 -8.39 9.13 -19.86
N ALA A 441 -8.13 8.52 -18.70
CA ALA A 441 -8.97 8.71 -17.53
C ALA A 441 -8.95 10.17 -17.05
N LEU A 442 -7.82 10.87 -17.12
CA LEU A 442 -7.72 12.30 -16.80
C LEU A 442 -8.60 13.15 -17.73
N ILE A 443 -8.52 12.92 -19.05
CA ILE A 443 -9.29 13.68 -20.03
C ILE A 443 -10.77 13.35 -19.96
N ARG A 444 -11.12 12.07 -19.83
CA ARG A 444 -12.50 11.61 -19.66
C ARG A 444 -13.15 12.30 -18.47
N ASP A 445 -12.40 12.46 -17.40
CA ASP A 445 -12.87 13.14 -16.20
C ASP A 445 -13.25 14.60 -16.47
N ILE A 446 -12.40 15.32 -17.20
CA ILE A 446 -12.64 16.70 -17.62
C ILE A 446 -13.86 16.81 -18.55
N LEU A 447 -14.01 15.85 -19.49
CA LEU A 447 -15.06 15.89 -20.50
C LEU A 447 -16.44 15.54 -19.93
N LEU A 448 -16.52 14.55 -19.03
CA LEU A 448 -17.77 13.88 -18.69
C LEU A 448 -18.18 13.97 -17.23
N ARG A 449 -17.30 14.40 -16.31
CA ARG A 449 -17.69 14.49 -14.89
C ARG A 449 -18.60 15.69 -14.70
N GLU A 450 -19.84 15.40 -14.33
CA GLU A 450 -20.77 16.44 -13.88
C GLU A 450 -20.23 17.06 -12.57
N PRO A 451 -20.06 18.40 -12.51
CA PRO A 451 -19.69 19.03 -11.26
C PRO A 451 -20.81 18.82 -10.24
N VAL A 452 -20.46 18.45 -9.00
CA VAL A 452 -21.40 18.18 -7.90
C VAL A 452 -22.37 19.34 -7.65
N ARG A 453 -22.01 20.56 -8.09
CA ARG A 453 -22.96 21.67 -8.32
C ARG A 453 -22.64 22.40 -9.63
N PRO A 454 -23.60 22.53 -10.57
CA PRO A 454 -23.41 23.26 -11.83
C PRO A 454 -23.13 24.77 -11.67
N ILE A 455 -23.37 25.34 -10.50
CA ILE A 455 -23.62 26.79 -10.35
C ILE A 455 -22.35 27.63 -10.13
N VAL A 456 -21.17 27.05 -9.87
CA VAL A 456 -19.99 27.85 -9.48
C VAL A 456 -18.76 27.65 -10.38
N LEU A 457 -18.80 26.77 -11.38
CA LEU A 457 -17.68 26.56 -12.32
C LEU A 457 -17.96 27.12 -13.72
N THR A 458 -18.71 28.23 -13.82
CA THR A 458 -19.00 28.94 -15.09
C THR A 458 -17.76 29.49 -15.80
N GLU A 459 -16.56 29.36 -15.21
CA GLU A 459 -15.29 29.73 -15.85
C GLU A 459 -14.34 28.54 -16.07
N ASP A 460 -14.83 27.30 -15.91
CA ASP A 460 -13.99 26.12 -16.09
C ASP A 460 -13.60 25.90 -17.55
N LYS A 461 -12.44 26.46 -17.90
CA LYS A 461 -11.86 26.41 -19.24
C LYS A 461 -11.02 25.15 -19.46
N LEU A 462 -11.06 24.14 -18.58
CA LEU A 462 -10.27 22.92 -18.79
C LEU A 462 -10.67 22.15 -20.06
N ILE A 463 -11.97 22.10 -20.38
CA ILE A 463 -12.44 21.48 -21.64
C ILE A 463 -11.90 22.24 -22.85
N ILE A 464 -11.94 23.57 -22.80
CA ILE A 464 -11.38 24.44 -23.85
C ILE A 464 -9.85 24.25 -23.96
N GLU A 465 -9.17 24.14 -22.82
CA GLU A 465 -7.72 23.88 -22.75
C GLU A 465 -7.37 22.58 -23.48
N VAL A 466 -8.09 21.49 -23.22
CA VAL A 466 -7.85 20.19 -23.84
C VAL A 466 -8.20 20.19 -25.33
N LEU A 467 -9.41 20.64 -25.68
CA LEU A 467 -9.92 20.52 -27.05
C LEU A 467 -9.25 21.52 -28.00
N ILE A 468 -9.07 22.77 -27.57
CA ILE A 468 -8.60 23.86 -28.43
C ILE A 468 -7.09 24.07 -28.29
N ARG A 469 -6.60 24.40 -27.08
CA ARG A 469 -5.18 24.71 -26.89
C ARG A 469 -4.31 23.45 -27.01
N GLY A 470 -4.79 22.32 -26.48
CA GLY A 470 -4.21 21.00 -26.63
C GLY A 470 -4.35 20.40 -28.03
N ARG A 471 -5.28 20.93 -28.84
CA ARG A 471 -5.62 20.46 -30.20
C ARG A 471 -5.96 18.97 -30.24
N LEU A 472 -6.71 18.50 -29.24
CA LEU A 472 -6.99 17.07 -29.09
C LEU A 472 -7.76 16.52 -30.31
N MET A 473 -8.75 17.26 -30.80
CA MET A 473 -9.54 16.84 -31.97
C MET A 473 -8.67 16.73 -33.22
N GLU A 474 -7.82 17.72 -33.49
CA GLU A 474 -6.89 17.70 -34.62
C GLU A 474 -5.90 16.54 -34.50
N ARG A 475 -5.28 16.34 -33.33
CA ARG A 475 -4.31 15.24 -33.13
C ARG A 475 -4.94 13.87 -33.37
N ILE A 476 -6.20 13.69 -32.98
CA ILE A 476 -6.96 12.47 -33.27
C ILE A 476 -7.14 12.30 -34.78
N LEU A 477 -7.68 13.32 -35.46
CA LEU A 477 -7.95 13.29 -36.90
C LEU A 477 -6.67 13.01 -37.69
N ASP A 478 -5.59 13.73 -37.39
CA ASP A 478 -4.29 13.59 -38.07
C ASP A 478 -3.71 12.17 -37.89
N THR A 479 -3.85 11.58 -36.70
CA THR A 479 -3.40 10.20 -36.43
C THR A 479 -4.20 9.19 -37.26
N TYR A 480 -5.52 9.35 -37.33
CA TYR A 480 -6.38 8.46 -38.12
C TYR A 480 -6.09 8.60 -39.61
N ASP A 481 -5.93 9.82 -40.12
CA ASP A 481 -5.59 10.09 -41.51
C ASP A 481 -4.23 9.47 -41.89
N ALA A 482 -3.20 9.63 -41.04
CA ALA A 482 -1.89 9.02 -41.24
C ALA A 482 -1.94 7.49 -41.26
N THR A 483 -2.73 6.89 -40.36
CA THR A 483 -2.90 5.43 -40.26
C THR A 483 -3.67 4.88 -41.48
N ARG A 484 -4.73 5.56 -41.93
CA ARG A 484 -5.53 5.15 -43.12
C ARG A 484 -4.75 5.25 -44.41
N GLN A 485 -3.92 6.28 -44.54
CA GLN A 485 -3.06 6.50 -45.71
C GLN A 485 -1.84 5.55 -45.74
N GLY A 486 -1.68 4.69 -44.73
CA GLY A 486 -0.54 3.77 -44.61
C GLY A 486 0.79 4.48 -44.41
N LYS A 487 0.78 5.77 -44.04
CA LYS A 487 1.98 6.59 -43.82
C LYS A 487 2.72 6.18 -42.54
N GLU A 488 1.98 5.73 -41.54
CA GLU A 488 2.53 5.32 -40.25
C GLU A 488 2.01 3.95 -39.81
N LYS A 489 2.81 3.24 -39.02
CA LYS A 489 2.36 2.01 -38.36
C LYS A 489 1.30 2.38 -37.32
N LYS A 490 0.22 1.60 -37.26
CA LYS A 490 -0.86 1.77 -36.29
C LYS A 490 -0.30 1.88 -34.85
N PRO A 491 -0.47 3.04 -34.16
CA PRO A 491 0.02 3.19 -32.80
C PRO A 491 -0.78 2.32 -31.81
N GLY A 492 -0.18 1.98 -30.67
CA GLY A 492 -0.81 1.15 -29.64
C GLY A 492 -2.04 1.82 -29.02
N TYR A 493 -2.08 3.16 -28.99
CA TYR A 493 -3.15 3.96 -28.40
C TYR A 493 -4.38 4.20 -29.30
N ILE A 494 -4.47 3.61 -30.50
CA ILE A 494 -5.63 3.83 -31.39
C ILE A 494 -6.96 3.45 -30.71
N GLY A 495 -6.94 2.43 -29.85
CA GLY A 495 -8.13 2.07 -29.05
C GLY A 495 -8.57 3.20 -28.14
N HIS A 496 -7.63 3.85 -27.45
CA HIS A 496 -7.90 5.00 -26.59
C HIS A 496 -8.37 6.22 -27.38
N LEU A 497 -7.87 6.45 -28.59
CA LEU A 497 -8.40 7.53 -29.43
C LEU A 497 -9.87 7.30 -29.79
N ALA A 498 -10.26 6.06 -30.10
CA ALA A 498 -11.67 5.75 -30.37
C ALA A 498 -12.56 6.02 -29.14
N LEU A 499 -12.08 5.70 -27.93
CA LEU A 499 -12.78 6.01 -26.69
C LEU A 499 -12.88 7.52 -26.47
N LEU A 500 -11.78 8.26 -26.64
CA LEU A 500 -11.77 9.73 -26.56
C LEU A 500 -12.70 10.36 -27.59
N SER A 501 -12.74 9.86 -28.82
CA SER A 501 -13.65 10.36 -29.85
C SER A 501 -15.11 10.24 -29.44
N ASN A 502 -15.50 9.13 -28.80
CA ASN A 502 -16.86 8.94 -28.30
C ASN A 502 -17.16 9.89 -27.12
N ASP A 503 -16.21 10.07 -26.21
CA ASP A 503 -16.38 10.95 -25.04
C ASP A 503 -16.45 12.43 -25.45
N ILE A 504 -15.63 12.85 -26.43
CA ILE A 504 -15.70 14.18 -27.04
C ILE A 504 -17.04 14.38 -27.72
N GLN A 505 -17.52 13.40 -28.51
CA GLN A 505 -18.82 13.50 -29.15
C GLN A 505 -19.95 13.68 -28.12
N ARG A 506 -19.90 12.92 -27.02
CA ARG A 506 -20.85 13.07 -25.91
C ARG A 506 -20.78 14.46 -25.26
N ALA A 507 -19.58 14.99 -25.03
CA ALA A 507 -19.41 16.34 -24.50
C ALA A 507 -19.93 17.43 -25.47
N LEU A 508 -19.74 17.24 -26.77
CA LEU A 508 -20.27 18.14 -27.81
C LEU A 508 -21.79 18.06 -27.95
N GLU A 509 -22.41 16.92 -27.65
CA GLU A 509 -23.87 16.77 -27.65
C GLU A 509 -24.50 17.33 -26.38
N ASP A 510 -23.75 17.34 -25.28
CA ASP A 510 -24.23 17.74 -23.96
C ASP A 510 -24.91 19.12 -23.97
N ILE A 511 -26.11 19.17 -23.41
CA ILE A 511 -26.92 20.37 -23.29
C ILE A 511 -26.38 21.26 -22.17
N TYR A 512 -25.66 20.69 -21.20
CA TYR A 512 -25.11 21.40 -20.06
C TYR A 512 -23.80 22.16 -20.35
N GLN A 513 -23.28 22.10 -21.59
CA GLN A 513 -22.06 22.83 -22.01
C GLN A 513 -22.34 23.81 -23.17
N PRO A 514 -23.20 24.84 -22.99
CA PRO A 514 -23.54 25.78 -24.06
C PRO A 514 -22.34 26.63 -24.50
N GLU A 515 -21.44 26.98 -23.58
CA GLU A 515 -20.26 27.81 -23.84
C GLU A 515 -19.26 27.13 -24.78
N LEU A 516 -19.11 25.80 -24.68
CA LEU A 516 -18.26 25.03 -25.59
C LEU A 516 -18.81 25.09 -27.02
N LYS A 517 -20.13 24.88 -27.18
CA LYS A 517 -20.81 24.99 -28.47
C LYS A 517 -20.64 26.39 -29.04
N GLU A 518 -20.87 27.42 -28.22
CA GLU A 518 -20.72 28.80 -28.66
C GLU A 518 -19.28 29.09 -29.12
N TYR A 519 -18.28 28.73 -28.31
CA TYR A 519 -16.87 28.94 -28.63
C TYR A 519 -16.44 28.26 -29.93
N LEU A 520 -16.89 27.02 -30.16
CA LEU A 520 -16.59 26.26 -31.38
C LEU A 520 -17.22 26.87 -32.63
N HIS A 521 -18.37 27.53 -32.51
CA HIS A 521 -19.06 28.19 -33.63
C HIS A 521 -18.59 29.64 -33.87
N GLN A 522 -17.84 30.23 -32.95
CA GLN A 522 -17.39 31.63 -33.04
C GLN A 522 -16.26 31.87 -34.05
N LYS A 523 -15.36 30.89 -34.28
CA LYS A 523 -14.22 31.03 -35.19
C LYS A 523 -14.35 30.12 -36.41
N GLU A 524 -13.93 30.61 -37.58
CA GLU A 524 -13.98 29.84 -38.82
C GLU A 524 -13.12 28.57 -38.76
N GLU A 525 -11.94 28.65 -38.14
CA GLU A 525 -11.02 27.51 -37.96
C GLU A 525 -11.66 26.38 -37.14
N THR A 526 -12.34 26.71 -36.04
CA THR A 526 -13.01 25.72 -35.18
C THR A 526 -14.25 25.13 -35.82
N LYS A 527 -14.94 25.90 -36.68
CA LYS A 527 -16.06 25.41 -37.47
C LYS A 527 -15.61 24.38 -38.52
N VAL A 528 -14.54 24.66 -39.27
CA VAL A 528 -13.96 23.71 -40.22
C VAL A 528 -13.49 22.43 -39.51
N LEU A 529 -12.91 22.57 -38.33
CA LEU A 529 -12.53 21.43 -37.50
C LEU A 529 -13.74 20.59 -37.08
N LEU A 530 -14.83 21.22 -36.65
CA LEU A 530 -16.06 20.54 -36.26
C LEU A 530 -16.69 19.78 -37.44
N GLU A 531 -16.70 20.37 -38.64
CA GLU A 531 -17.18 19.69 -39.86
C GLU A 531 -16.34 18.45 -40.18
N ARG A 532 -15.00 18.56 -40.11
CA ARG A 532 -14.08 17.41 -40.26
C ARG A 532 -14.33 16.35 -39.19
N TRP A 533 -14.57 16.78 -37.95
CA TRP A 533 -14.83 15.90 -36.81
C TRP A 533 -16.12 15.09 -37.00
N ILE A 534 -17.21 15.73 -37.39
CA ILE A 534 -18.50 15.07 -37.66
C ILE A 534 -18.34 14.02 -38.76
N ALA A 535 -17.70 14.39 -39.88
CA ALA A 535 -17.45 13.46 -40.98
C ALA A 535 -16.60 12.24 -40.55
N HIS A 536 -15.60 12.46 -39.70
CA HIS A 536 -14.78 11.39 -39.13
C HIS A 536 -15.59 10.47 -38.20
N HIS A 537 -16.43 11.02 -37.33
CA HIS A 537 -17.24 10.25 -36.39
C HIS A 537 -18.28 9.39 -37.12
N ASP A 538 -18.92 9.92 -38.16
CA ASP A 538 -19.85 9.17 -39.02
C ASP A 538 -19.16 7.98 -39.69
N LEU A 539 -17.95 8.20 -40.20
CA LEU A 539 -17.15 7.15 -40.83
C LEU A 539 -16.73 6.06 -39.84
N LEU A 540 -16.29 6.44 -38.65
CA LEU A 540 -15.99 5.49 -37.56
C LEU A 540 -17.24 4.66 -37.19
N CYS A 541 -18.40 5.30 -37.07
CA CYS A 541 -19.67 4.64 -36.83
C CYS A 541 -20.01 3.61 -37.92
N GLN A 542 -19.81 3.96 -39.20
CA GLN A 542 -20.03 3.05 -40.32
C GLN A 542 -19.08 1.86 -40.29
N GLU A 543 -17.79 2.08 -40.01
CA GLU A 543 -16.80 1.00 -39.91
C GLU A 543 -17.07 0.07 -38.72
N MET A 544 -17.48 0.62 -37.56
CA MET A 544 -17.85 -0.17 -36.40
C MET A 544 -19.08 -1.05 -36.67
N LYS A 545 -20.11 -0.50 -37.34
CA LYS A 545 -21.29 -1.29 -37.77
C LYS A 545 -20.93 -2.47 -38.67
N GLN A 546 -19.92 -2.32 -39.53
CA GLN A 546 -19.45 -3.39 -40.41
C GLN A 546 -18.61 -4.44 -39.70
N LYS A 547 -17.88 -4.06 -38.64
CA LYS A 547 -16.92 -4.92 -37.93
C LYS A 547 -17.46 -5.57 -36.65
N MET A 548 -18.49 -5.01 -36.02
CA MET A 548 -19.12 -5.54 -34.81
C MET A 548 -20.36 -6.36 -35.15
N THR A 549 -20.16 -7.48 -35.85
CA THR A 549 -21.20 -8.49 -36.06
C THR A 549 -20.83 -9.75 -35.30
N TYR A 550 -21.76 -10.24 -34.47
CA TYR A 550 -21.68 -11.56 -33.86
C TYR A 550 -22.88 -12.36 -34.38
N ASN A 551 -22.64 -13.51 -35.01
CA ASN A 551 -23.69 -14.30 -35.68
C ASN A 551 -24.52 -13.51 -36.71
N ASN A 552 -23.90 -12.61 -37.50
CA ASN A 552 -24.57 -11.71 -38.45
C ASN A 552 -25.56 -10.71 -37.81
N GLU A 553 -25.60 -10.61 -36.49
CA GLU A 553 -26.32 -9.56 -35.78
C GLU A 553 -25.34 -8.46 -35.36
N ALA A 554 -25.74 -7.21 -35.57
CA ALA A 554 -24.94 -6.06 -35.15
C ALA A 554 -24.91 -5.97 -33.62
N VAL A 555 -23.72 -6.02 -33.03
CA VAL A 555 -23.48 -5.81 -31.61
C VAL A 555 -23.06 -4.35 -31.42
N PHE A 556 -23.96 -3.51 -30.90
CA PHE A 556 -23.71 -2.07 -30.78
C PHE A 556 -22.92 -1.73 -29.51
N TRP A 557 -21.95 -0.82 -29.63
CA TRP A 557 -21.16 -0.28 -28.51
C TRP A 557 -21.64 1.11 -28.03
N SER A 558 -22.67 1.70 -28.65
CA SER A 558 -23.18 3.04 -28.29
C SER A 558 -24.48 2.95 -27.50
N VAL A 559 -24.48 3.48 -26.27
CA VAL A 559 -25.67 3.61 -25.40
C VAL A 559 -26.76 4.47 -26.06
N SER A 560 -26.38 5.51 -26.82
CA SER A 560 -27.33 6.46 -27.42
C SER A 560 -28.23 5.84 -28.50
N ARG A 561 -27.74 4.84 -29.26
CA ARG A 561 -28.56 4.14 -30.27
C ARG A 561 -29.33 2.92 -29.75
N TYR A 562 -29.08 2.48 -28.52
CA TYR A 562 -29.91 1.47 -27.88
C TYR A 562 -31.34 2.00 -27.65
N GLN A 563 -31.47 3.30 -27.35
CA GLN A 563 -32.77 3.94 -27.15
C GLN A 563 -33.61 4.06 -28.43
N GLU A 564 -32.99 4.14 -29.61
CA GLU A 564 -33.71 4.15 -30.91
C GLU A 564 -34.33 2.78 -31.24
N HIS A 565 -33.77 1.69 -30.72
CA HIS A 565 -34.27 0.33 -30.96
C HIS A 565 -35.22 -0.21 -29.89
N VAL A 566 -35.33 0.44 -28.72
CA VAL A 566 -36.29 0.07 -27.66
C VAL A 566 -37.66 0.74 -27.86
N ASN A 567 -37.77 1.70 -28.79
CA ASN A 567 -39.02 2.39 -29.13
C ASN A 567 -39.61 1.98 -30.50
N LEU A 568 -39.23 0.80 -31.01
CA LEU A 568 -39.93 0.06 -32.07
C LEU A 568 -40.51 -1.21 -31.45
#